data_AF-A0A346Y5Y7-F1
#
_entry.id   AF-A0A346Y5Y7-F1
#
_cell.length_a   1.000
_cell.length_b   1.000
_cell.length_c   1.000
_cell.angle_alpha   90.00
_cell.angle_beta   90.00
_cell.angle_gamma   90.00
#
_symmetry.space_group_name_H-M   'P 1'
#
loop_
_entity.id
_entity.type
_entity.pdbx_description
1 polymer ?
#
loop_
_entity_poly.entity_id
_entity_poly.type
_entity_poly.pdbx_seq_one_letter_code
_entity_poly.pdbx_strand_id
1 'polypeptide(L)'
;MRHFSDDRGSLPLAMLAVIMITGFVAALVTYVIGSTRFARHDRAYTEVVQVSDAGAQAGVQYLLRAVPAEELADRPDGYTYTGSGSLDGNAYTWTATKNPRGDDPLMWEVESTSTNAAGANVGDVTRQVAIEIRDTNLFFVAAFSDRQFTLRGGNAADSYDIIIGSGATGNGIVGSNETIRLNGNTYVDGVQLHNFDALPDYARCDGRDIAGQCADLLDGIAPSGTFGPRLAVGVNQALDTGFIDDQLANCPDPLPDFDATSDTMIGTTGATEVLCFDNFSIDRNVDVTVRGPVEIYVYGTISIGNQATLNCTACSTASRPDAADVQIFSDGDPVNIGNHSYVAAGIYAPESDCGGNPSNAQADIFGSLICGQITNQGGWAFHYDDQLSGIGTGNFTVSAWREE
;
A
#
# COMPACT_ATOMS: atom_id res chain seq x y z
N MET A 1 -34.12 -12.79 101.45
CA MET A 1 -33.98 -11.85 100.32
C MET A 1 -33.75 -12.67 99.05
N ARG A 2 -34.76 -12.81 98.20
CA ARG A 2 -34.63 -13.37 96.85
C ARG A 2 -34.77 -12.19 95.89
N HIS A 3 -33.67 -11.82 95.25
CA HIS A 3 -33.65 -10.84 94.17
C HIS A 3 -34.26 -11.54 92.95
N PHE A 4 -35.50 -11.19 92.59
CA PHE A 4 -35.98 -11.41 91.24
C PHE A 4 -35.31 -10.35 90.39
N SER A 5 -34.33 -10.75 89.60
CA SER A 5 -33.77 -9.92 88.53
C SER A 5 -34.84 -9.79 87.44
N ASP A 6 -35.29 -8.56 87.21
CA ASP A 6 -36.19 -8.21 86.12
C ASP A 6 -35.48 -8.40 84.76
N ASP A 7 -35.66 -9.56 84.14
CA ASP A 7 -35.19 -9.88 82.78
C ASP A 7 -36.02 -9.18 81.67
N ARG A 8 -36.82 -8.16 82.01
CA ARG A 8 -37.76 -7.51 81.07
C ARG A 8 -37.13 -6.42 80.19
N GLY A 9 -35.84 -6.11 80.37
CA GLY A 9 -35.12 -5.09 79.59
C GLY A 9 -34.41 -5.58 78.33
N SER A 10 -34.24 -6.90 78.13
CA SER A 10 -33.39 -7.46 77.07
C SER A 10 -34.11 -7.74 75.74
N LEU A 11 -35.43 -7.93 75.78
CA LEU A 11 -36.26 -8.24 74.60
C LEU A 11 -36.20 -7.17 73.48
N PRO A 12 -36.39 -5.86 73.75
CA PRO A 12 -36.32 -4.85 72.69
C PRO A 12 -34.89 -4.67 72.13
N LEU A 13 -33.87 -4.87 72.97
CA LEU A 13 -32.46 -4.82 72.57
C LEU A 13 -32.08 -6.01 71.66
N ALA A 14 -32.59 -7.21 71.98
CA ALA A 14 -32.41 -8.40 71.14
C ALA A 14 -33.11 -8.24 69.77
N MET A 15 -34.32 -7.69 69.73
CA MET A 15 -35.03 -7.42 68.47
C MET A 15 -34.29 -6.42 67.59
N LEU A 16 -33.76 -5.35 68.18
CA LEU A 16 -33.03 -4.31 67.45
C LEU A 16 -31.69 -4.84 66.90
N ALA A 17 -31.00 -5.70 67.66
CA ALA A 17 -29.81 -6.41 67.19
C ALA A 17 -30.13 -7.34 66.00
N VAL A 18 -31.24 -8.09 66.06
CA VAL A 18 -31.68 -8.96 64.97
C VAL A 18 -31.99 -8.16 63.70
N ILE A 19 -32.67 -7.01 63.81
CA ILE A 19 -32.96 -6.15 62.65
C ILE A 19 -31.68 -5.61 62.02
N MET A 20 -30.72 -5.12 62.83
CA MET A 20 -29.44 -4.64 62.32
C MET A 20 -28.63 -5.73 61.63
N ILE A 21 -28.55 -6.92 62.24
CA ILE A 21 -27.84 -8.06 61.65
C ILE A 21 -28.51 -8.49 60.33
N THR A 22 -29.84 -8.57 60.31
CA THR A 22 -30.58 -8.96 59.10
C THR A 22 -30.42 -7.92 57.99
N GLY A 23 -30.47 -6.63 58.32
CA GLY A 23 -30.22 -5.54 57.39
C GLY A 23 -28.80 -5.56 56.83
N PHE A 24 -27.80 -5.81 57.67
CA PHE A 24 -26.41 -5.93 57.25
C PHE A 24 -26.17 -7.14 56.34
N VAL A 25 -26.75 -8.30 56.66
CA VAL A 25 -26.67 -9.51 55.82
C VAL A 25 -27.35 -9.27 54.46
N ALA A 26 -28.51 -8.62 54.43
CA ALA A 26 -29.20 -8.29 53.17
C ALA A 26 -28.38 -7.32 52.31
N ALA A 27 -27.76 -6.30 52.91
CA ALA A 27 -26.86 -5.38 52.22
C ALA A 27 -25.62 -6.10 51.66
N LEU A 28 -25.01 -6.99 52.45
CA LEU A 28 -23.85 -7.79 52.04
C LEU A 28 -24.19 -8.73 50.86
N VAL A 29 -25.34 -9.42 50.92
CA VAL A 29 -25.80 -10.29 49.83
C VAL A 29 -26.07 -9.48 48.57
N THR A 30 -26.70 -8.32 48.68
CA THR A 30 -26.95 -7.44 47.54
C THR A 30 -25.64 -6.95 46.92
N TYR A 31 -24.65 -6.59 47.75
CA TYR A 31 -23.32 -6.19 47.29
C TYR A 31 -22.58 -7.33 46.57
N VAL A 32 -22.62 -8.56 47.10
CA VAL A 32 -22.00 -9.74 46.47
C VAL A 32 -22.71 -10.13 45.16
N ILE A 33 -24.03 -10.05 45.11
CA ILE A 33 -24.78 -10.28 43.85
C ILE A 33 -24.43 -9.20 42.82
N GLY A 34 -24.28 -7.94 43.25
CA GLY A 34 -23.81 -6.85 42.39
C GLY A 34 -22.40 -7.11 41.85
N SER A 35 -21.44 -7.42 42.72
CA SER A 35 -20.04 -7.64 42.31
C SER A 35 -19.89 -8.86 41.40
N THR A 36 -20.65 -9.93 41.63
CA THR A 36 -20.64 -11.12 40.75
C THR A 36 -21.26 -10.84 39.38
N ARG A 37 -22.25 -9.94 39.29
CA ARG A 37 -22.78 -9.49 37.99
C ARG A 37 -21.77 -8.64 37.23
N PHE A 38 -21.12 -7.68 37.89
CA PHE A 38 -20.05 -6.88 37.26
C PHE A 38 -18.89 -7.76 36.79
N ALA A 39 -18.42 -8.69 37.63
CA ALA A 39 -17.35 -9.60 37.24
C ALA A 39 -17.73 -10.51 36.05
N ARG A 40 -19.01 -10.94 35.95
CA ARG A 40 -19.50 -11.71 34.79
C ARG A 40 -19.60 -10.86 33.54
N HIS A 41 -20.08 -9.62 33.68
CA HIS A 41 -20.15 -8.68 32.57
C HIS A 41 -18.75 -8.34 32.05
N ASP A 42 -17.80 -8.03 32.92
CA ASP A 42 -16.41 -7.72 32.54
C ASP A 42 -15.73 -8.91 31.87
N ARG A 43 -15.97 -10.12 32.39
CA ARG A 43 -15.45 -11.35 31.76
C ARG A 43 -16.06 -11.58 30.38
N ALA A 44 -17.39 -11.50 30.27
CA ALA A 44 -18.07 -11.65 28.99
C ALA A 44 -17.59 -10.58 28.00
N TYR A 45 -17.38 -9.35 28.48
CA TYR A 45 -16.90 -8.25 27.69
C TYR A 45 -15.51 -8.53 27.09
N THR A 46 -14.55 -8.94 27.91
CA THR A 46 -13.20 -9.30 27.44
C THR A 46 -13.22 -10.52 26.49
N GLU A 47 -14.06 -11.52 26.77
CA GLU A 47 -14.20 -12.71 25.92
C GLU A 47 -14.76 -12.34 24.53
N VAL A 48 -15.75 -11.45 24.44
CA VAL A 48 -16.34 -11.02 23.15
C VAL A 48 -15.30 -10.31 22.28
N VAL A 49 -14.49 -9.42 22.86
CA VAL A 49 -13.45 -8.70 22.10
C VAL A 49 -12.44 -9.66 21.48
N GLN A 50 -12.03 -10.70 22.20
CA GLN A 50 -11.13 -11.73 21.65
C GLN A 50 -11.74 -12.51 20.49
N VAL A 51 -13.05 -12.78 20.57
CA VAL A 51 -13.78 -13.48 19.51
C VAL A 51 -13.95 -12.57 18.28
N SER A 52 -14.24 -11.29 18.48
CA SER A 52 -14.29 -10.30 17.39
C SER A 52 -12.92 -10.14 16.74
N ASP A 53 -11.84 -10.02 17.52
CA ASP A 53 -10.46 -9.93 17.01
C ASP A 53 -10.08 -11.17 16.18
N ALA A 54 -10.40 -12.36 16.66
CA ALA A 54 -10.20 -13.60 15.90
C ALA A 54 -10.97 -13.61 14.57
N GLY A 55 -12.19 -13.06 14.55
CA GLY A 55 -12.94 -12.90 13.31
C GLY A 55 -12.33 -11.87 12.36
N ALA A 56 -11.79 -10.76 12.87
CA ALA A 56 -11.10 -9.77 12.05
C ALA A 56 -9.81 -10.34 11.47
N GLN A 57 -9.03 -11.07 12.28
CA GLN A 57 -7.86 -11.82 11.81
C GLN A 57 -8.25 -12.87 10.76
N ALA A 58 -9.38 -13.57 10.90
CA ALA A 58 -9.86 -14.51 9.90
C ALA A 58 -10.21 -13.82 8.57
N GLY A 59 -10.84 -12.65 8.61
CA GLY A 59 -11.11 -11.84 7.42
C GLY A 59 -9.84 -11.34 6.75
N VAL A 60 -8.85 -10.88 7.52
CA VAL A 60 -7.52 -10.53 6.99
C VAL A 60 -6.89 -11.75 6.33
N GLN A 61 -6.80 -12.89 7.02
CA GLN A 61 -6.21 -14.11 6.45
C GLN A 61 -6.94 -14.59 5.19
N TYR A 62 -8.25 -14.36 5.09
CA TYR A 62 -9.00 -14.64 3.86
C TYR A 62 -8.51 -13.75 2.71
N LEU A 63 -8.42 -12.43 2.91
CA LEU A 63 -7.90 -11.53 1.87
C LEU A 63 -6.49 -11.95 1.44
N LEU A 64 -5.59 -12.21 2.40
CA LEU A 64 -4.18 -12.47 2.10
C LEU A 64 -3.89 -13.83 1.47
N ARG A 65 -4.77 -14.83 1.65
CA ARG A 65 -4.48 -16.22 1.24
C ARG A 65 -5.46 -16.80 0.25
N ALA A 66 -6.70 -16.33 0.26
CA ALA A 66 -7.77 -16.89 -0.56
C ALA A 66 -8.05 -16.06 -1.81
N VAL A 67 -7.62 -14.81 -1.84
CA VAL A 67 -7.84 -13.89 -2.96
C VAL A 67 -6.47 -13.46 -3.52
N PRO A 68 -6.21 -13.63 -4.83
CA PRO A 68 -5.01 -13.08 -5.46
C PRO A 68 -4.92 -11.56 -5.28
N ALA A 69 -3.70 -11.02 -5.15
CA ALA A 69 -3.48 -9.59 -4.96
C ALA A 69 -4.04 -8.74 -6.11
N GLU A 70 -3.83 -9.18 -7.36
CA GLU A 70 -4.40 -8.55 -8.56
C GLU A 70 -5.94 -8.46 -8.46
N GLU A 71 -6.60 -9.53 -8.01
CA GLU A 71 -8.05 -9.53 -7.86
C GLU A 71 -8.52 -8.54 -6.78
N LEU A 72 -7.74 -8.37 -5.70
CA LEU A 72 -8.04 -7.37 -4.66
C LEU A 72 -7.84 -5.93 -5.18
N ALA A 73 -6.77 -5.70 -5.94
CA ALA A 73 -6.48 -4.43 -6.59
C ALA A 73 -7.60 -4.03 -7.58
N ASP A 74 -8.13 -4.98 -8.33
CA ASP A 74 -9.17 -4.74 -9.36
C ASP A 74 -10.60 -4.59 -8.80
N ARG A 75 -10.83 -4.94 -7.52
CA ARG A 75 -12.18 -4.79 -6.95
C ARG A 75 -12.62 -3.32 -6.94
N PRO A 76 -13.89 -3.02 -7.25
CA PRO A 76 -14.39 -1.65 -7.14
C PRO A 76 -14.49 -1.21 -5.68
N ASP A 77 -14.47 0.10 -5.46
CA ASP A 77 -14.66 0.70 -4.14
C ASP A 77 -15.99 0.25 -3.51
N GLY A 78 -15.96 -0.07 -2.22
CA GLY A 78 -17.10 -0.60 -1.48
C GLY A 78 -17.41 -2.08 -1.75
N TYR A 79 -16.61 -2.77 -2.57
CA TYR A 79 -16.73 -4.22 -2.71
C TYR A 79 -16.51 -4.92 -1.37
N THR A 80 -17.30 -5.97 -1.10
CA THR A 80 -17.26 -6.69 0.18
C THR A 80 -17.04 -8.19 0.03
N TYR A 81 -16.20 -8.74 0.91
CA TYR A 81 -16.19 -10.16 1.24
C TYR A 81 -16.78 -10.34 2.63
N THR A 82 -17.47 -11.46 2.86
CA THR A 82 -18.05 -11.77 4.17
C THR A 82 -17.72 -13.21 4.56
N GLY A 83 -17.61 -13.43 5.87
CA GLY A 83 -17.41 -14.76 6.42
C GLY A 83 -17.90 -14.85 7.85
N SER A 84 -17.88 -16.07 8.38
CA SER A 84 -18.28 -16.34 9.75
C SER A 84 -17.51 -17.53 10.31
N GLY A 85 -17.46 -17.62 11.63
CA GLY A 85 -16.79 -18.70 12.33
C GLY A 85 -17.12 -18.69 13.81
N SER A 86 -16.33 -19.43 14.58
CA SER A 86 -16.47 -19.44 16.03
C SER A 86 -15.14 -19.64 16.73
N LEU A 87 -14.98 -19.02 17.89
CA LEU A 87 -13.86 -19.24 18.81
C LEU A 87 -14.45 -19.58 20.19
N ASP A 88 -14.00 -20.71 20.76
CA ASP A 88 -14.48 -21.21 22.06
C ASP A 88 -16.01 -21.30 22.21
N GLY A 89 -16.69 -21.62 21.10
CA GLY A 89 -18.16 -21.75 21.04
C GLY A 89 -18.92 -20.44 20.86
N ASN A 90 -18.24 -19.29 20.87
CA ASN A 90 -18.84 -17.99 20.53
C ASN A 90 -18.70 -17.75 19.02
N ALA A 91 -19.79 -17.38 18.36
CA ALA A 91 -19.80 -17.09 16.94
C ALA A 91 -19.32 -15.66 16.65
N TYR A 92 -18.65 -15.49 15.51
CA TYR A 92 -18.35 -14.18 14.92
C TYR A 92 -18.77 -14.16 13.46
N THR A 93 -18.99 -12.96 12.95
CA THR A 93 -19.13 -12.65 11.52
C THR A 93 -18.16 -11.54 11.19
N TRP A 94 -17.51 -11.61 10.03
CA TRP A 94 -16.64 -10.54 9.55
C TRP A 94 -17.03 -10.10 8.14
N THR A 95 -16.73 -8.84 7.84
CA THR A 95 -16.90 -8.20 6.54
C THR A 95 -15.61 -7.47 6.21
N ALA A 96 -15.01 -7.80 5.06
CA ALA A 96 -13.88 -7.07 4.50
C ALA A 96 -14.37 -6.18 3.37
N THR A 97 -14.20 -4.87 3.50
CA THR A 97 -14.68 -3.87 2.54
C THR A 97 -13.49 -3.14 1.91
N LYS A 98 -13.46 -3.01 0.58
CA LYS A 98 -12.50 -2.13 -0.08
C LYS A 98 -12.91 -0.69 0.20
N ASN A 99 -12.09 0.02 0.96
CA ASN A 99 -12.41 1.36 1.46
C ASN A 99 -11.22 2.28 1.26
N PRO A 100 -10.94 2.70 0.01
CA PRO A 100 -9.86 3.63 -0.23
C PRO A 100 -10.15 4.94 0.50
N ARG A 101 -9.18 5.40 1.29
CA ARG A 101 -9.28 6.67 2.05
C ARG A 101 -8.16 7.59 1.62
N GLY A 102 -8.52 8.74 1.06
CA GLY A 102 -7.57 9.68 0.48
C GLY A 102 -6.99 9.10 -0.81
N ASP A 103 -5.66 9.13 -0.93
CA ASP A 103 -4.93 8.74 -2.14
C ASP A 103 -4.41 7.29 -2.09
N ASP A 104 -5.01 6.43 -1.25
CA ASP A 104 -4.60 5.03 -1.07
C ASP A 104 -5.66 4.07 -1.66
N PRO A 105 -5.53 3.67 -2.95
CA PRO A 105 -6.48 2.80 -3.62
C PRO A 105 -6.42 1.34 -3.15
N LEU A 106 -5.42 0.98 -2.35
CA LEU A 106 -5.09 -0.39 -1.95
C LEU A 106 -5.49 -0.72 -0.50
N MET A 107 -6.39 0.08 0.07
CA MET A 107 -6.86 -0.09 1.44
C MET A 107 -8.11 -0.97 1.56
N TRP A 108 -8.03 -1.93 2.49
CA TRP A 108 -9.16 -2.75 2.92
C TRP A 108 -9.43 -2.59 4.41
N GLU A 109 -10.71 -2.53 4.77
CA GLU A 109 -11.19 -2.48 6.14
C GLU A 109 -11.91 -3.78 6.48
N VAL A 110 -11.39 -4.51 7.46
CA VAL A 110 -11.96 -5.77 7.93
C VAL A 110 -12.63 -5.52 9.28
N GLU A 111 -13.96 -5.56 9.29
CA GLU A 111 -14.78 -5.45 10.48
C GLU A 111 -15.24 -6.83 10.93
N SER A 112 -15.24 -7.08 12.22
CA SER A 112 -15.72 -8.32 12.82
C SER A 112 -16.58 -8.04 14.02
N THR A 113 -17.78 -8.60 13.98
CA THR A 113 -18.78 -8.47 15.03
C THR A 113 -18.98 -9.83 15.68
N SER A 114 -18.91 -9.86 17.00
CA SER A 114 -19.28 -11.03 17.78
C SER A 114 -20.26 -10.65 18.88
N THR A 115 -21.12 -11.60 19.20
CA THR A 115 -22.12 -11.48 20.26
C THR A 115 -21.99 -12.69 21.16
N ASN A 116 -21.64 -12.46 22.42
CA ASN A 116 -21.70 -13.53 23.42
C ASN A 116 -23.11 -13.56 23.99
N ALA A 117 -23.75 -14.73 23.91
CA ALA A 117 -24.99 -15.01 24.62
C ALA A 117 -24.67 -15.11 26.13
N ALA A 118 -24.53 -13.96 26.78
CA ALA A 118 -24.19 -13.88 28.20
C ALA A 118 -25.39 -14.40 29.01
N GLY A 119 -25.39 -15.73 29.24
CA GLY A 119 -26.58 -16.53 29.50
C GLY A 119 -27.65 -15.90 30.41
N ALA A 120 -28.90 -15.95 29.96
CA ALA A 120 -30.18 -15.63 30.62
C ALA A 120 -30.33 -14.34 31.45
N ASN A 121 -29.27 -13.67 31.93
CA ASN A 121 -29.35 -12.65 32.98
C ASN A 121 -28.34 -11.49 32.85
N VAL A 122 -27.45 -11.50 31.85
CA VAL A 122 -26.45 -10.42 31.67
C VAL A 122 -26.75 -9.54 30.44
N GLY A 123 -27.68 -9.97 29.57
CA GLY A 123 -27.95 -9.30 28.30
C GLY A 123 -26.88 -9.63 27.28
N ASP A 124 -27.24 -9.70 26.00
CA ASP A 124 -26.27 -9.98 24.95
C ASP A 124 -25.26 -8.83 24.87
N VAL A 125 -23.97 -9.17 24.95
CA VAL A 125 -22.87 -8.21 24.77
C VAL A 125 -22.35 -8.38 23.36
N THR A 126 -22.46 -7.32 22.55
CA THR A 126 -21.93 -7.27 21.18
C THR A 126 -20.73 -6.35 21.14
N ARG A 127 -19.68 -6.75 20.43
CA ARG A 127 -18.51 -5.91 20.15
C ARG A 127 -18.05 -6.03 18.72
N GLN A 128 -17.49 -4.93 18.22
CA GLN A 128 -16.95 -4.83 16.90
C GLN A 128 -15.46 -4.48 16.98
N VAL A 129 -14.66 -5.17 16.17
CA VAL A 129 -13.25 -4.87 15.96
C VAL A 129 -13.08 -4.57 14.48
N ALA A 130 -12.34 -3.51 14.16
CA ALA A 130 -11.99 -3.14 12.79
C ALA A 130 -10.47 -3.12 12.64
N ILE A 131 -10.00 -3.75 11.57
CA ILE A 131 -8.59 -3.78 11.16
C ILE A 131 -8.48 -3.15 9.78
N GLU A 132 -7.59 -2.18 9.64
CA GLU A 132 -7.22 -1.64 8.32
C GLU A 132 -5.97 -2.37 7.84
N ILE A 133 -6.04 -2.91 6.63
CA ILE A 133 -4.87 -3.44 5.93
C ILE A 133 -4.63 -2.63 4.65
N ARG A 134 -3.36 -2.47 4.30
CA ARG A 134 -2.93 -1.72 3.11
C ARG A 134 -1.89 -2.53 2.37
N ASP A 135 -2.03 -2.62 1.06
CA ASP A 135 -0.94 -3.06 0.20
C ASP A 135 0.02 -1.90 -0.05
N THR A 136 1.29 -2.23 -0.28
CA THR A 136 2.29 -1.24 -0.65
C THR A 136 2.18 -1.00 -2.15
N ASN A 137 1.80 0.22 -2.54
CA ASN A 137 1.78 0.62 -3.94
C ASN A 137 3.21 0.59 -4.51
N LEU A 138 3.39 -0.10 -5.64
CA LEU A 138 4.67 -0.21 -6.36
C LEU A 138 4.96 1.04 -7.20
N PHE A 139 3.93 1.65 -7.76
CA PHE A 139 4.01 2.75 -8.71
C PHE A 139 3.19 3.93 -8.22
N PHE A 140 3.86 4.84 -7.50
CA PHE A 140 3.18 5.94 -6.79
C PHE A 140 3.64 7.32 -7.27
N VAL A 141 4.62 7.39 -8.17
CA VAL A 141 5.14 8.61 -8.79
C VAL A 141 5.63 8.34 -10.22
N ALA A 142 5.85 9.38 -11.01
CA ALA A 142 6.38 9.29 -12.37
C ALA A 142 7.78 8.65 -12.41
N ALA A 143 8.66 9.03 -11.49
CA ALA A 143 9.96 8.39 -11.37
C ALA A 143 10.53 8.48 -9.95
N PHE A 144 11.14 7.39 -9.49
CA PHE A 144 11.78 7.33 -8.19
C PHE A 144 13.10 6.58 -8.27
N SER A 145 14.11 7.07 -7.54
CA SER A 145 15.34 6.31 -7.34
C SER A 145 15.66 6.15 -5.86
N ASP A 146 16.05 4.96 -5.43
CA ASP A 146 16.49 4.75 -4.05
C ASP A 146 17.66 5.68 -3.69
N ARG A 147 18.77 5.56 -4.42
CA ARG A 147 20.02 6.26 -4.11
C ARG A 147 20.12 7.62 -4.82
N GLN A 148 20.15 7.61 -6.14
CA GLN A 148 20.48 8.81 -6.90
C GLN A 148 19.60 9.02 -8.12
N PHE A 149 19.04 10.22 -8.23
CA PHE A 149 18.29 10.69 -9.40
C PHE A 149 19.08 11.82 -10.06
N THR A 150 19.61 11.61 -11.27
CA THR A 150 20.37 12.64 -11.99
C THR A 150 19.96 12.74 -13.44
N LEU A 151 19.40 13.89 -13.81
CA LEU A 151 19.09 14.24 -15.19
C LEU A 151 19.85 15.52 -15.60
N ARG A 152 20.31 15.60 -16.86
CA ARG A 152 21.09 16.75 -17.35
C ARG A 152 20.59 17.45 -18.63
N GLY A 153 19.50 16.98 -19.23
CA GLY A 153 18.87 17.58 -20.41
C GLY A 153 17.55 18.30 -20.11
N GLY A 154 16.77 18.60 -21.15
CA GLY A 154 15.41 19.14 -20.98
C GLY A 154 14.49 18.02 -20.51
N ASN A 155 14.17 18.01 -19.21
CA ASN A 155 13.36 16.96 -18.59
C ASN A 155 11.98 17.51 -18.27
N ALA A 156 10.97 16.64 -18.30
CA ALA A 156 9.64 17.00 -17.83
C ALA A 156 9.06 15.88 -16.97
N ALA A 157 8.15 16.21 -16.08
CA ALA A 157 7.31 15.24 -15.38
C ALA A 157 5.90 15.80 -15.24
N ASP A 158 4.93 15.16 -15.87
CA ASP A 158 3.51 15.44 -15.72
C ASP A 158 2.75 14.14 -15.41
N SER A 159 1.43 14.23 -15.32
CA SER A 159 0.56 13.12 -14.99
C SER A 159 -0.73 13.15 -15.80
N TYR A 160 -1.37 12.00 -15.95
CA TYR A 160 -2.68 11.85 -16.58
C TYR A 160 -3.45 10.70 -15.96
N ASP A 161 -4.76 10.72 -16.18
CA ASP A 161 -5.65 9.59 -15.89
C ASP A 161 -6.39 9.25 -17.17
N ILE A 162 -6.10 8.06 -17.70
CA ILE A 162 -6.70 7.58 -18.95
C ILE A 162 -8.19 7.27 -18.80
N ILE A 163 -8.66 6.82 -17.62
CA ILE A 163 -10.07 6.45 -17.40
C ILE A 163 -10.97 7.67 -17.52
N ILE A 164 -10.59 8.78 -16.88
CA ILE A 164 -11.38 10.02 -16.91
C ILE A 164 -10.93 10.98 -18.03
N GLY A 165 -9.84 10.65 -18.74
CA GLY A 165 -9.26 11.47 -19.80
C GLY A 165 -8.70 12.80 -19.31
N SER A 166 -8.27 12.87 -18.05
CA SER A 166 -7.68 14.07 -17.45
C SER A 166 -6.18 14.11 -17.70
N GLY A 167 -5.63 15.32 -17.81
CA GLY A 167 -4.18 15.56 -17.75
C GLY A 167 -3.87 16.48 -16.58
N ALA A 168 -2.62 16.49 -16.14
CA ALA A 168 -2.13 17.20 -14.97
C ALA A 168 -2.91 16.86 -13.70
N THR A 169 -2.94 15.58 -13.33
CA THR A 169 -3.60 15.11 -12.09
C THR A 169 -2.80 15.47 -10.83
N GLY A 170 -1.56 15.92 -11.00
CA GLY A 170 -0.66 16.36 -9.93
C GLY A 170 0.27 15.26 -9.44
N ASN A 171 0.23 14.07 -10.05
CA ASN A 171 1.03 12.91 -9.69
C ASN A 171 2.31 12.78 -10.54
N GLY A 172 2.64 13.80 -11.35
CA GLY A 172 3.84 13.89 -12.20
C GLY A 172 5.11 14.18 -11.39
N ILE A 173 5.30 13.44 -10.31
CA ILE A 173 6.32 13.70 -9.29
C ILE A 173 7.57 12.89 -9.62
N VAL A 174 8.74 13.47 -9.33
CA VAL A 174 10.01 12.74 -9.31
C VAL A 174 10.61 12.75 -7.92
N GLY A 175 11.26 11.66 -7.51
CA GLY A 175 11.79 11.57 -6.15
C GLY A 175 13.02 10.69 -5.95
N SER A 176 13.64 10.81 -4.77
CA SER A 176 14.70 9.92 -4.31
C SER A 176 14.81 9.86 -2.79
N ASN A 177 15.39 8.78 -2.24
CA ASN A 177 15.78 8.76 -0.83
C ASN A 177 17.06 9.55 -0.57
N GLU A 178 18.08 9.51 -1.43
CA GLU A 178 19.35 10.21 -1.15
C GLU A 178 19.53 11.51 -1.94
N THR A 179 19.63 11.50 -3.26
CA THR A 179 20.02 12.71 -4.01
C THR A 179 19.22 12.90 -5.29
N ILE A 180 18.87 14.16 -5.57
CA ILE A 180 18.22 14.60 -6.80
C ILE A 180 19.04 15.73 -7.42
N ARG A 181 19.42 15.55 -8.68
CA ARG A 181 20.13 16.54 -9.48
C ARG A 181 19.45 16.71 -10.83
N LEU A 182 18.80 17.85 -11.02
CA LEU A 182 18.07 18.18 -12.24
C LEU A 182 18.77 19.35 -12.93
N ASN A 183 19.54 19.08 -13.98
CA ASN A 183 20.23 20.13 -14.75
C ASN A 183 19.54 20.29 -16.10
N GLY A 184 19.16 21.52 -16.48
CA GLY A 184 18.45 21.82 -17.72
C GLY A 184 17.12 22.54 -17.47
N ASN A 185 16.40 22.86 -18.55
CA ASN A 185 15.05 23.43 -18.46
C ASN A 185 14.08 22.32 -18.02
N THR A 186 13.42 22.49 -16.88
CA THR A 186 12.61 21.44 -16.23
C THR A 186 11.22 21.95 -15.87
N TYR A 187 10.18 21.28 -16.38
CA TYR A 187 8.81 21.38 -15.86
C TYR A 187 8.48 20.05 -15.19
N VAL A 188 8.35 20.03 -13.86
CA VAL A 188 7.91 18.84 -13.12
C VAL A 188 6.74 19.23 -12.23
N ASP A 189 5.71 18.39 -12.10
CA ASP A 189 4.58 18.68 -11.21
C ASP A 189 5.05 18.80 -9.75
N GLY A 190 6.07 18.01 -9.36
CA GLY A 190 6.72 18.11 -8.06
C GLY A 190 8.05 17.37 -7.95
N VAL A 191 8.82 17.68 -6.91
CA VAL A 191 10.09 17.01 -6.55
C VAL A 191 10.03 16.59 -5.08
N GLN A 192 10.35 15.33 -4.78
CA GLN A 192 10.32 14.79 -3.41
C GLN A 192 11.64 14.16 -2.98
N LEU A 193 12.19 14.61 -1.84
CA LEU A 193 13.40 14.06 -1.24
C LEU A 193 13.07 13.47 0.14
N HIS A 194 12.97 12.13 0.23
CA HIS A 194 12.36 11.48 1.39
C HIS A 194 13.22 11.48 2.65
N ASN A 195 14.52 11.26 2.53
CA ASN A 195 15.41 11.24 3.69
C ASN A 195 15.92 12.65 4.06
N PHE A 196 15.22 13.71 3.65
CA PHE A 196 15.64 15.08 3.94
C PHE A 196 15.52 15.41 5.42
N ASP A 197 14.40 15.07 6.07
CA ASP A 197 14.15 15.39 7.48
C ASP A 197 15.18 14.77 8.44
N ALA A 198 15.66 13.57 8.13
CA ALA A 198 16.66 12.90 8.96
C ALA A 198 18.09 13.40 8.69
N LEU A 199 18.38 13.87 7.47
CA LEU A 199 19.71 14.29 7.03
C LEU A 199 19.64 15.54 6.13
N PRO A 200 19.32 16.72 6.68
CA PRO A 200 19.11 17.92 5.88
C PRO A 200 20.44 18.40 5.28
N ASP A 201 20.60 18.22 3.97
CA ASP A 201 21.70 18.77 3.20
C ASP A 201 21.15 19.32 1.87
N TYR A 202 21.27 20.63 1.70
CA TYR A 202 20.77 21.36 0.54
C TYR A 202 21.46 20.97 -0.76
N ALA A 203 22.69 20.45 -0.72
CA ALA A 203 23.37 19.97 -1.91
C ALA A 203 22.71 18.71 -2.51
N ARG A 204 21.77 18.08 -1.78
CA ARG A 204 21.03 16.88 -2.21
C ARG A 204 19.84 17.17 -3.14
N CYS A 205 19.39 18.43 -3.25
CA CYS A 205 18.38 18.90 -4.22
C CYS A 205 18.99 20.09 -4.98
N ASP A 206 19.70 19.83 -6.09
CA ASP A 206 20.35 20.88 -6.91
C ASP A 206 19.73 20.93 -8.32
N GLY A 207 19.21 22.11 -8.68
CA GLY A 207 18.74 22.41 -10.03
C GLY A 207 18.78 23.92 -10.33
N ARG A 208 19.37 24.29 -11.48
CA ARG A 208 19.62 25.70 -11.83
C ARG A 208 18.36 26.49 -12.19
N ASP A 209 17.28 25.81 -12.58
CA ASP A 209 16.05 26.42 -13.11
C ASP A 209 14.78 26.00 -12.34
N ILE A 210 14.89 25.19 -11.27
CA ILE A 210 13.78 24.83 -10.38
C ILE A 210 13.64 25.91 -9.28
N ALA A 211 13.53 27.16 -9.71
CA ALA A 211 13.37 28.28 -8.79
C ALA A 211 11.96 28.24 -8.17
N GLY A 212 11.83 27.56 -7.03
CA GLY A 212 10.58 27.45 -6.28
C GLY A 212 10.39 26.09 -5.63
N GLN A 213 10.50 24.98 -6.39
CA GLN A 213 10.06 23.68 -5.87
C GLN A 213 11.07 23.01 -4.93
N CYS A 214 12.39 23.08 -5.17
CA CYS A 214 13.36 22.72 -4.12
C CYS A 214 13.35 23.77 -2.98
N ALA A 215 12.80 24.97 -3.20
CA ALA A 215 12.73 26.05 -2.19
C ALA A 215 11.48 25.98 -1.30
N ASP A 216 10.41 25.32 -1.73
CA ASP A 216 9.26 25.00 -0.90
C ASP A 216 9.62 23.96 0.19
N LEU A 217 10.69 23.18 -0.01
CA LEU A 217 11.35 22.40 1.05
C LEU A 217 12.14 23.29 2.05
N LEU A 218 12.51 24.53 1.68
CA LEU A 218 13.40 25.43 2.44
C LEU A 218 12.68 26.40 3.39
N ASP A 219 11.47 26.85 3.07
CA ASP A 219 10.91 28.06 3.69
C ASP A 219 10.02 27.82 4.94
N GLY A 220 9.86 26.58 5.41
CA GLY A 220 9.10 26.28 6.64
C GLY A 220 7.61 26.69 6.61
N ILE A 221 7.14 27.25 5.49
CA ILE A 221 5.76 27.13 5.04
C ILE A 221 5.54 25.63 4.98
N ALA A 222 4.67 25.10 5.85
CA ALA A 222 4.43 23.66 6.04
C ALA A 222 4.69 22.91 4.74
N PRO A 223 5.63 21.94 4.68
CA PRO A 223 6.11 21.33 3.44
C PRO A 223 4.87 21.08 2.60
N SER A 224 4.67 21.89 1.56
CA SER A 224 3.32 22.13 1.05
C SER A 224 2.86 20.87 0.36
N GLY A 225 2.16 20.04 1.14
CA GLY A 225 1.95 18.63 0.90
C GLY A 225 3.24 17.83 1.04
N THR A 226 3.40 17.06 2.12
CA THR A 226 3.67 15.62 1.88
C THR A 226 2.58 15.15 0.92
N PHE A 227 2.84 15.22 -0.39
CA PHE A 227 1.99 14.63 -1.40
C PHE A 227 2.23 13.13 -1.28
N GLY A 228 1.26 12.45 -0.68
CA GLY A 228 1.36 11.03 -0.35
C GLY A 228 1.99 10.73 1.01
N PRO A 229 1.74 9.51 1.54
CA PRO A 229 2.39 9.01 2.75
C PRO A 229 3.92 9.05 2.59
N ARG A 230 4.66 9.11 3.71
CA ARG A 230 6.12 8.89 3.71
C ARG A 230 6.39 7.66 2.86
N LEU A 231 7.16 7.80 1.78
CA LEU A 231 7.58 6.65 0.99
C LEU A 231 8.13 5.62 1.95
N ALA A 232 7.44 4.50 2.09
CA ALA A 232 7.88 3.36 2.88
C ALA A 232 8.93 2.59 2.06
N VAL A 233 9.90 3.31 1.49
CA VAL A 233 11.17 2.74 1.10
C VAL A 233 11.98 2.73 2.38
N GLY A 234 11.83 1.63 3.10
CA GLY A 234 11.80 1.60 4.54
C GLY A 234 13.13 1.91 5.23
N VAL A 235 13.01 2.16 6.53
CA VAL A 235 14.12 2.02 7.49
C VAL A 235 14.09 0.62 8.14
N ASN A 236 13.12 -0.23 7.74
CA ASN A 236 12.97 -1.66 8.12
C ASN A 236 12.35 -2.54 7.01
N GLN A 237 12.17 -2.00 5.80
CA GLN A 237 11.65 -2.71 4.62
C GLN A 237 12.51 -2.23 3.46
N ALA A 238 13.41 -3.07 2.93
CA ALA A 238 14.01 -2.80 1.63
C ALA A 238 12.88 -2.60 0.60
N LEU A 239 13.14 -1.94 -0.54
CA LEU A 239 12.21 -2.01 -1.69
C LEU A 239 11.86 -3.49 -1.88
N ASP A 240 10.58 -3.81 -1.75
CA ASP A 240 10.15 -5.19 -1.58
C ASP A 240 10.33 -5.93 -2.91
N THR A 241 11.43 -6.65 -3.04
CA THR A 241 11.76 -7.46 -4.22
C THR A 241 11.39 -8.93 -4.05
N GLY A 242 10.91 -9.34 -2.87
CA GLY A 242 10.64 -10.76 -2.58
C GLY A 242 9.59 -11.38 -3.50
N PHE A 243 8.61 -10.58 -3.95
CA PHE A 243 7.61 -11.06 -4.91
C PHE A 243 8.20 -11.32 -6.31
N ILE A 244 9.26 -10.58 -6.69
CA ILE A 244 9.97 -10.77 -7.95
C ILE A 244 10.71 -12.12 -7.92
N ASP A 245 11.44 -12.37 -6.84
CA ASP A 245 12.14 -13.65 -6.58
C ASP A 245 11.17 -14.84 -6.59
N ASP A 246 10.06 -14.73 -5.85
CA ASP A 246 9.04 -15.78 -5.75
C ASP A 246 8.43 -16.09 -7.12
N GLN A 247 8.19 -15.07 -7.94
CA GLN A 247 7.64 -15.27 -9.28
C GLN A 247 8.68 -15.85 -10.25
N LEU A 248 9.93 -15.36 -10.24
CA LEU A 248 11.02 -15.90 -11.06
C LEU A 248 11.29 -17.37 -10.74
N ALA A 249 11.16 -17.80 -9.47
CA ALA A 249 11.29 -19.19 -9.07
C ALA A 249 10.20 -20.12 -9.67
N ASN A 250 9.07 -19.57 -10.11
CA ASN A 250 7.98 -20.30 -10.77
C ASN A 250 8.09 -20.30 -12.30
N CYS A 251 9.06 -19.58 -12.87
CA CYS A 251 9.27 -19.47 -14.30
C CYS A 251 10.00 -20.70 -14.90
N PRO A 252 10.02 -20.85 -16.24
CA PRO A 252 10.79 -21.90 -16.90
C PRO A 252 12.29 -21.80 -16.62
N ASP A 253 12.95 -22.94 -16.43
CA ASP A 253 14.41 -23.04 -16.28
C ASP A 253 15.00 -23.89 -17.44
N PRO A 254 15.87 -23.32 -18.30
CA PRO A 254 16.38 -21.95 -18.26
C PRO A 254 15.35 -20.90 -18.71
N LEU A 255 15.49 -19.68 -18.19
CA LEU A 255 14.73 -18.52 -18.66
C LEU A 255 15.09 -18.20 -20.12
N PRO A 256 14.10 -17.92 -20.98
CA PRO A 256 14.36 -17.52 -22.37
C PRO A 256 14.73 -16.04 -22.46
N ASP A 257 15.46 -15.66 -23.51
CA ASP A 257 15.60 -14.24 -23.89
C ASP A 257 14.39 -13.79 -24.73
N PHE A 258 13.97 -12.54 -24.54
CA PHE A 258 13.08 -11.84 -25.47
C PHE A 258 13.88 -10.85 -26.30
N ASP A 259 13.95 -11.08 -27.61
CA ASP A 259 14.65 -10.21 -28.55
C ASP A 259 13.71 -9.76 -29.68
N ALA A 260 13.14 -8.57 -29.56
CA ALA A 260 12.30 -7.99 -30.60
C ALA A 260 13.15 -7.27 -31.66
N THR A 261 13.46 -7.95 -32.77
CA THR A 261 14.20 -7.40 -33.93
C THR A 261 13.31 -6.83 -35.04
N SER A 262 11.99 -6.96 -34.89
CA SER A 262 10.96 -6.44 -35.80
C SER A 262 9.70 -6.19 -35.01
N ASP A 263 8.81 -5.33 -35.53
CA ASP A 263 7.52 -5.05 -34.90
C ASP A 263 6.83 -6.35 -34.49
N THR A 264 6.44 -6.40 -33.22
CA THR A 264 5.92 -7.62 -32.60
C THR A 264 4.86 -7.28 -31.58
N MET A 265 4.28 -8.32 -31.03
CA MET A 265 3.19 -8.22 -30.09
C MET A 265 3.35 -9.22 -28.98
N ILE A 266 3.07 -8.78 -27.76
CA ILE A 266 3.03 -9.61 -26.56
C ILE A 266 1.67 -9.46 -25.87
N GLY A 267 1.33 -10.43 -25.02
CA GLY A 267 0.06 -10.43 -24.30
C GLY A 267 -1.11 -11.06 -25.06
N THR A 268 -2.17 -11.34 -24.28
CA THR A 268 -3.40 -11.95 -24.75
C THR A 268 -4.61 -11.10 -24.37
N THR A 269 -5.42 -10.70 -25.35
CA THR A 269 -6.59 -9.85 -25.10
C THR A 269 -7.55 -10.45 -24.07
N GLY A 270 -7.81 -9.68 -23.01
CA GLY A 270 -8.81 -10.02 -21.98
C GLY A 270 -8.31 -10.95 -20.88
N ALA A 271 -7.00 -11.19 -20.79
CA ALA A 271 -6.38 -11.92 -19.69
C ALA A 271 -5.04 -11.27 -19.33
N THR A 272 -4.71 -11.29 -18.03
CA THR A 272 -3.35 -10.97 -17.57
C THR A 272 -2.42 -12.10 -18.00
N GLU A 273 -1.32 -11.75 -18.65
CA GLU A 273 -0.28 -12.70 -19.05
C GLU A 273 1.02 -12.43 -18.30
N VAL A 274 1.52 -13.46 -17.60
CA VAL A 274 2.81 -13.39 -16.91
C VAL A 274 3.91 -13.96 -17.80
N LEU A 275 4.92 -13.15 -18.10
CA LEU A 275 6.07 -13.49 -18.93
C LEU A 275 7.35 -13.42 -18.10
N CYS A 276 8.26 -14.37 -18.32
CA CYS A 276 9.55 -14.39 -17.63
C CYS A 276 10.69 -14.47 -18.63
N PHE A 277 11.71 -13.64 -18.45
CA PHE A 277 12.87 -13.59 -19.35
C PHE A 277 14.20 -13.54 -18.61
N ASP A 278 15.23 -14.10 -19.24
CA ASP A 278 16.62 -13.86 -18.83
C ASP A 278 16.99 -12.44 -19.22
N ASN A 279 16.88 -12.07 -20.50
CA ASN A 279 17.02 -10.68 -20.95
C ASN A 279 15.78 -10.22 -21.73
N PHE A 280 15.44 -8.93 -21.61
CA PHE A 280 14.36 -8.31 -22.36
C PHE A 280 14.90 -7.19 -23.24
N SER A 281 14.94 -7.42 -24.55
CA SER A 281 15.51 -6.48 -25.52
C SER A 281 14.52 -6.12 -26.64
N ILE A 282 14.43 -4.82 -26.92
CA ILE A 282 13.72 -4.26 -28.07
C ILE A 282 14.75 -3.56 -28.94
N ASP A 283 14.92 -3.98 -30.18
CA ASP A 283 15.92 -3.40 -31.08
C ASP A 283 15.47 -2.02 -31.59
N ARG A 284 16.39 -1.34 -32.28
CA ARG A 284 16.17 -0.02 -32.85
C ARG A 284 15.01 -0.02 -33.87
N ASN A 285 14.13 0.98 -33.77
CA ASN A 285 12.97 1.16 -34.66
C ASN A 285 11.99 -0.02 -34.63
N VAL A 286 11.84 -0.66 -33.48
CA VAL A 286 10.89 -1.77 -33.29
C VAL A 286 9.75 -1.30 -32.41
N ASP A 287 8.54 -1.57 -32.86
CA ASP A 287 7.33 -1.37 -32.07
C ASP A 287 6.89 -2.69 -31.42
N VAL A 288 6.84 -2.72 -30.08
CA VAL A 288 6.24 -3.80 -29.31
C VAL A 288 4.87 -3.35 -28.85
N THR A 289 3.81 -3.89 -29.46
CA THR A 289 2.43 -3.66 -29.02
C THR A 289 2.03 -4.67 -27.97
N VAL A 290 1.29 -4.24 -26.96
CA VAL A 290 0.75 -5.14 -25.93
C VAL A 290 -0.75 -5.35 -26.13
N ARG A 291 -1.23 -6.56 -25.83
CA ARG A 291 -2.65 -6.92 -25.89
C ARG A 291 -3.15 -7.36 -24.52
N GLY A 292 -3.82 -6.46 -23.81
CA GLY A 292 -4.28 -6.71 -22.44
C GLY A 292 -3.13 -6.61 -21.43
N PRO A 293 -3.42 -6.81 -20.13
CA PRO A 293 -2.41 -6.66 -19.09
C PRO A 293 -1.30 -7.71 -19.21
N VAL A 294 -0.05 -7.27 -19.11
CA VAL A 294 1.13 -8.13 -19.13
C VAL A 294 2.05 -7.77 -17.98
N GLU A 295 2.45 -8.78 -17.23
CA GLU A 295 3.51 -8.69 -16.23
C GLU A 295 4.76 -9.36 -16.77
N ILE A 296 5.87 -8.64 -16.78
CA ILE A 296 7.15 -9.10 -17.32
C ILE A 296 8.17 -9.15 -16.19
N TYR A 297 8.60 -10.35 -15.81
CA TYR A 297 9.65 -10.58 -14.82
C TYR A 297 10.97 -10.83 -15.56
N VAL A 298 11.97 -10.01 -15.28
CA VAL A 298 13.27 -10.04 -15.95
C VAL A 298 14.37 -10.26 -14.92
N TYR A 299 15.17 -11.31 -15.12
CA TYR A 299 16.32 -11.59 -14.27
C TYR A 299 17.52 -10.69 -14.62
N GLY A 300 17.82 -10.62 -15.92
CA GLY A 300 18.94 -9.90 -16.49
C GLY A 300 18.57 -8.51 -17.04
N THR A 301 19.20 -8.14 -18.15
CA THR A 301 19.15 -6.75 -18.65
C THR A 301 17.84 -6.42 -19.35
N ILE A 302 17.32 -5.22 -19.11
CA ILE A 302 16.25 -4.59 -19.89
C ILE A 302 16.86 -3.55 -20.84
N SER A 303 16.69 -3.71 -22.15
CA SER A 303 17.23 -2.82 -23.17
C SER A 303 16.17 -2.40 -24.17
N ILE A 304 15.79 -1.12 -24.15
CA ILE A 304 14.91 -0.50 -25.14
C ILE A 304 15.78 0.29 -26.12
N GLY A 305 15.86 -0.15 -27.37
CA GLY A 305 16.68 0.44 -28.41
C GLY A 305 16.27 1.86 -28.79
N ASN A 306 17.11 2.55 -29.57
CA ASN A 306 16.78 3.89 -30.07
C ASN A 306 15.53 3.84 -30.96
N GLN A 307 14.64 4.84 -30.85
CA GLN A 307 13.43 4.93 -31.67
C GLN A 307 12.52 3.69 -31.54
N ALA A 308 12.70 2.89 -30.49
CA ALA A 308 11.82 1.77 -30.18
C ALA A 308 10.60 2.28 -29.43
N THR A 309 9.48 1.57 -29.58
CA THR A 309 8.28 1.84 -28.79
C THR A 309 7.84 0.59 -28.04
N LEU A 310 7.49 0.76 -26.77
CA LEU A 310 6.86 -0.27 -25.95
C LEU A 310 5.48 0.22 -25.55
N ASN A 311 4.44 -0.50 -25.98
CA ASN A 311 3.04 -0.24 -25.68
C ASN A 311 2.56 1.19 -26.04
N CYS A 312 3.23 1.83 -27.01
CA CYS A 312 2.99 3.23 -27.36
C CYS A 312 3.19 3.48 -28.86
N THR A 313 2.56 2.66 -29.70
CA THR A 313 2.69 2.77 -31.15
C THR A 313 2.19 4.13 -31.64
N ALA A 314 3.04 4.85 -32.39
CA ALA A 314 2.78 6.20 -32.89
C ALA A 314 2.47 7.26 -31.80
N CYS A 315 3.06 7.10 -30.61
CA CYS A 315 2.92 8.08 -29.54
C CYS A 315 3.60 9.41 -29.82
N SER A 316 3.15 10.40 -29.06
CA SER A 316 3.71 11.74 -28.97
C SER A 316 3.65 12.18 -27.50
N THR A 317 4.27 13.30 -27.16
CA THR A 317 4.20 13.89 -25.81
C THR A 317 2.78 14.24 -25.34
N ALA A 318 1.79 14.27 -26.24
CA ALA A 318 0.37 14.48 -25.90
C ALA A 318 -0.42 13.17 -25.79
N SER A 319 0.23 12.02 -26.00
CA SER A 319 -0.38 10.71 -25.85
C SER A 319 -0.67 10.38 -24.39
N ARG A 320 -1.64 9.49 -24.18
CA ARG A 320 -2.04 8.97 -22.87
C ARG A 320 -2.30 7.47 -23.03
N PRO A 321 -1.26 6.68 -23.32
CA PRO A 321 -1.39 5.22 -23.41
C PRO A 321 -1.79 4.66 -22.05
N ASP A 322 -2.36 3.46 -22.01
CA ASP A 322 -2.57 2.76 -20.74
C ASP A 322 -1.25 2.14 -20.32
N ALA A 323 -0.56 2.74 -19.35
CA ALA A 323 0.72 2.23 -18.87
C ALA A 323 0.54 1.07 -17.87
N ALA A 324 -0.67 0.88 -17.32
CA ALA A 324 -0.97 -0.23 -16.41
C ALA A 324 -1.09 -1.58 -17.14
N ASP A 325 -1.32 -1.55 -18.45
CA ASP A 325 -1.28 -2.74 -19.32
C ASP A 325 0.11 -3.42 -19.37
N VAL A 326 1.19 -2.73 -18.98
CA VAL A 326 2.55 -3.31 -18.96
C VAL A 326 3.24 -3.01 -17.65
N GLN A 327 3.53 -4.06 -16.91
CA GLN A 327 4.30 -4.01 -15.67
C GLN A 327 5.59 -4.80 -15.86
N ILE A 328 6.73 -4.18 -15.61
CA ILE A 328 8.04 -4.83 -15.73
C ILE A 328 8.72 -4.84 -14.37
N PHE A 329 9.05 -6.03 -13.90
CA PHE A 329 9.72 -6.28 -12.63
C PHE A 329 11.12 -6.82 -12.89
N SER A 330 12.14 -6.22 -12.28
CA SER A 330 13.55 -6.55 -12.53
C SER A 330 14.30 -6.88 -11.24
N ASP A 331 15.12 -7.92 -11.28
CA ASP A 331 15.94 -8.43 -10.15
C ASP A 331 17.27 -7.68 -9.95
N GLY A 332 17.56 -6.63 -10.72
CA GLY A 332 18.66 -5.70 -10.41
C GLY A 332 19.71 -5.49 -11.50
N ASP A 333 19.61 -6.17 -12.63
CA ASP A 333 20.43 -5.86 -13.80
C ASP A 333 20.02 -4.52 -14.46
N PRO A 334 20.90 -3.86 -15.25
CA PRO A 334 20.64 -2.50 -15.72
C PRO A 334 19.41 -2.36 -16.63
N VAL A 335 18.73 -1.21 -16.51
CA VAL A 335 17.66 -0.80 -17.43
C VAL A 335 18.17 0.31 -18.35
N ASN A 336 18.23 0.02 -19.65
CA ASN A 336 18.76 0.94 -20.66
C ASN A 336 17.66 1.42 -21.59
N ILE A 337 17.42 2.73 -21.65
CA ILE A 337 16.40 3.33 -22.53
C ILE A 337 17.06 4.16 -23.63
N GLY A 338 16.69 3.83 -24.86
CA GLY A 338 17.22 4.41 -26.09
C GLY A 338 16.79 5.84 -26.34
N ASN A 339 17.47 6.46 -27.30
CA ASN A 339 17.18 7.82 -27.76
C ASN A 339 15.97 7.86 -28.70
N HIS A 340 15.10 8.85 -28.51
CA HIS A 340 13.78 9.04 -29.10
C HIS A 340 12.85 7.84 -28.96
N SER A 341 12.88 7.16 -27.81
CA SER A 341 12.04 6.01 -27.53
C SER A 341 10.79 6.41 -26.75
N TYR A 342 9.70 5.66 -26.95
CA TYR A 342 8.43 5.83 -26.25
C TYR A 342 8.12 4.58 -25.45
N VAL A 343 7.98 4.70 -24.13
CA VAL A 343 7.76 3.56 -23.23
C VAL A 343 6.49 3.79 -22.44
N ALA A 344 5.48 2.94 -22.59
CA ALA A 344 4.26 2.99 -21.80
C ALA A 344 4.16 1.77 -20.87
N ALA A 345 4.72 1.90 -19.66
CA ALA A 345 4.81 0.82 -18.69
C ALA A 345 5.07 1.34 -17.26
N GLY A 346 4.66 0.56 -16.27
CA GLY A 346 5.25 0.61 -14.93
C GLY A 346 6.50 -0.26 -14.87
N ILE A 347 7.67 0.33 -14.62
CA ILE A 347 8.95 -0.38 -14.49
C ILE A 347 9.40 -0.30 -13.03
N TYR A 348 9.41 -1.45 -12.35
CA TYR A 348 9.84 -1.61 -10.97
C TYR A 348 11.13 -2.43 -10.92
N ALA A 349 12.26 -1.72 -10.81
CA ALA A 349 13.61 -2.25 -10.89
C ALA A 349 14.47 -1.69 -9.74
N PRO A 350 14.04 -1.84 -8.48
CA PRO A 350 14.60 -1.12 -7.34
C PRO A 350 16.08 -1.42 -7.05
N GLU A 351 16.58 -2.56 -7.51
CA GLU A 351 17.99 -2.94 -7.38
C GLU A 351 18.82 -2.56 -8.62
N SER A 352 18.17 -2.11 -9.70
CA SER A 352 18.79 -1.79 -10.97
C SER A 352 19.26 -0.33 -11.07
N ASP A 353 20.35 -0.15 -11.82
CA ASP A 353 20.74 1.16 -12.34
C ASP A 353 20.02 1.42 -13.68
N CYS A 354 19.23 2.49 -13.74
CA CYS A 354 18.46 2.90 -14.90
C CYS A 354 19.12 4.10 -15.59
N GLY A 355 19.29 4.02 -16.92
CA GLY A 355 19.95 5.08 -17.66
C GLY A 355 19.66 5.12 -19.15
N GLY A 356 20.11 6.21 -19.77
CA GLY A 356 20.04 6.38 -21.22
C GLY A 356 21.11 5.58 -21.95
N ASN A 357 20.75 4.96 -23.08
CA ASN A 357 21.71 4.34 -24.01
C ASN A 357 21.50 4.84 -25.46
N PRO A 358 22.32 5.79 -25.96
CA PRO A 358 23.51 6.36 -25.33
C PRO A 358 23.20 7.22 -24.10
N SER A 359 24.21 7.55 -23.29
CA SER A 359 24.05 8.28 -22.03
C SER A 359 23.35 9.64 -22.13
N ASN A 360 23.16 10.17 -23.35
CA ASN A 360 22.45 11.41 -23.65
C ASN A 360 21.08 11.17 -24.32
N ALA A 361 20.48 10.00 -24.15
CA ALA A 361 19.20 9.64 -24.73
C ALA A 361 18.08 10.58 -24.29
N GLN A 362 17.20 10.91 -25.23
CA GLN A 362 15.93 11.56 -24.98
C GLN A 362 14.82 10.52 -25.10
N ALA A 363 13.89 10.47 -24.17
CA ALA A 363 12.82 9.47 -24.19
C ALA A 363 11.58 10.02 -23.50
N ASP A 364 10.42 9.55 -23.93
CA ASP A 364 9.14 9.82 -23.31
C ASP A 364 8.66 8.52 -22.63
N ILE A 365 8.51 8.57 -21.31
CA ILE A 365 8.14 7.44 -20.47
C ILE A 365 6.75 7.74 -19.90
N PHE A 366 5.74 7.03 -20.40
CA PHE A 366 4.38 7.02 -19.87
C PHE A 366 4.26 5.92 -18.82
N GLY A 367 3.84 6.27 -17.62
CA GLY A 367 3.78 5.37 -16.47
C GLY A 367 4.78 5.75 -15.38
N SER A 368 5.43 4.75 -14.79
CA SER A 368 6.29 4.93 -13.61
C SER A 368 7.62 4.21 -13.79
N LEU A 369 8.71 4.84 -13.32
CA LEU A 369 10.04 4.25 -13.32
C LEU A 369 10.62 4.27 -11.90
N ILE A 370 10.70 3.11 -11.27
CA ILE A 370 11.27 2.93 -9.93
C ILE A 370 12.58 2.16 -10.06
N CYS A 371 13.70 2.77 -9.65
CA CYS A 371 15.02 2.17 -9.80
C CYS A 371 15.89 2.32 -8.55
N GLY A 372 17.00 1.59 -8.48
CA GLY A 372 18.04 1.84 -7.47
C GLY A 372 18.75 3.16 -7.70
N GLN A 373 19.02 3.48 -8.97
CA GLN A 373 19.59 4.75 -9.41
C GLN A 373 19.04 5.12 -10.78
N ILE A 374 18.78 6.41 -11.03
CA ILE A 374 18.39 6.95 -12.33
C ILE A 374 19.46 7.94 -12.78
N THR A 375 20.11 7.70 -13.91
CA THR A 375 21.13 8.61 -14.47
C THR A 375 21.00 8.76 -15.98
N ASN A 376 20.70 9.99 -16.43
CA ASN A 376 20.69 10.34 -17.85
C ASN A 376 21.28 11.74 -18.08
N GLN A 377 22.12 11.87 -19.11
CA GLN A 377 22.65 13.18 -19.54
C GLN A 377 21.76 13.85 -20.58
N GLY A 378 20.83 13.11 -21.17
CA GLY A 378 19.82 13.61 -22.10
C GLY A 378 18.59 14.12 -21.38
N GLY A 379 17.47 14.22 -22.11
CA GLY A 379 16.20 14.73 -21.62
C GLY A 379 15.15 13.63 -21.57
N TRP A 380 14.79 13.16 -20.37
CA TRP A 380 13.65 12.26 -20.21
C TRP A 380 12.41 13.05 -19.79
N ALA A 381 11.30 12.79 -20.45
CA ALA A 381 9.99 13.23 -20.02
C ALA A 381 9.24 12.06 -19.40
N PHE A 382 8.68 12.27 -18.21
CA PHE A 382 7.84 11.31 -17.52
C PHE A 382 6.39 11.78 -17.57
N HIS A 383 5.49 10.86 -17.83
CA HIS A 383 4.05 11.10 -17.93
C HIS A 383 3.36 10.06 -17.06
N TYR A 384 3.17 10.34 -15.78
CA TYR A 384 2.62 9.35 -14.84
C TYR A 384 1.18 9.00 -15.19
N ASP A 385 0.88 7.70 -15.23
CA ASP A 385 -0.46 7.17 -15.41
C ASP A 385 -1.07 6.82 -14.05
N ASP A 386 -2.14 7.50 -13.65
CA ASP A 386 -2.80 7.28 -12.37
C ASP A 386 -3.35 5.86 -12.20
N GLN A 387 -3.56 5.11 -13.30
CA GLN A 387 -3.96 3.71 -13.23
C GLN A 387 -2.91 2.82 -12.54
N LEU A 388 -1.65 3.22 -12.57
CA LEU A 388 -0.58 2.49 -11.89
C LEU A 388 -0.69 2.54 -10.37
N SER A 389 -1.41 3.53 -9.82
CA SER A 389 -1.56 3.68 -8.37
C SER A 389 -2.27 2.51 -7.68
N GLY A 390 -3.05 1.74 -8.45
CA GLY A 390 -3.75 0.56 -7.99
C GLY A 390 -2.91 -0.71 -7.97
N ILE A 391 -1.62 -0.66 -8.36
CA ILE A 391 -0.76 -1.85 -8.43
C ILE A 391 0.08 -1.96 -7.16
N GLY A 392 -0.11 -3.04 -6.43
CA GLY A 392 0.58 -3.29 -5.17
C GLY A 392 1.52 -4.51 -5.21
N THR A 393 2.32 -4.64 -4.16
CA THR A 393 3.21 -5.79 -3.92
C THR A 393 2.46 -7.11 -3.69
N GLY A 394 1.16 -7.05 -3.35
CA GLY A 394 0.43 -8.15 -2.72
C GLY A 394 0.81 -8.38 -1.25
N ASN A 395 1.80 -7.64 -0.72
CA ASN A 395 2.25 -7.71 0.66
C ASN A 395 1.50 -6.69 1.52
N PHE A 396 0.30 -7.09 1.94
CA PHE A 396 -0.51 -6.27 2.82
C PHE A 396 0.06 -6.21 4.24
N THR A 397 0.01 -5.01 4.81
CA THR A 397 0.37 -4.76 6.21
C THR A 397 -0.83 -4.24 6.99
N VAL A 398 -0.90 -4.58 8.27
CA VAL A 398 -1.91 -3.99 9.17
C VAL A 398 -1.49 -2.57 9.52
N SER A 399 -2.28 -1.58 9.12
CA SER A 399 -2.01 -0.17 9.37
C SER A 399 -2.70 0.37 10.62
N ALA A 400 -3.86 -0.18 10.98
CA ALA A 400 -4.61 0.24 12.15
C ALA A 400 -5.45 -0.90 12.74
N TRP A 401 -5.71 -0.82 14.04
CA TRP A 401 -6.61 -1.68 14.79
C TRP A 401 -7.46 -0.80 15.71
N ARG A 402 -8.78 -1.02 15.76
CA ARG A 402 -9.67 -0.31 16.67
C ARG A 402 -10.82 -1.20 17.15
N GLU A 403 -11.26 -0.94 18.38
CA GLU A 403 -12.50 -1.49 18.96
C GLU A 403 -13.60 -0.41 18.87
N GLU A 404 -14.81 -0.82 18.45
CA GLU A 404 -15.98 0.06 18.30
C GLU A 404 -17.12 -0.28 19.28
#